data_AF-A0A9D8Y3T7-F1
#
_entry.id   AF-A0A9D8Y3T7-F1
#
_cell.length_a   1.000
_cell.length_b   1.000
_cell.length_c   1.000
_cell.angle_alpha   90.00
_cell.angle_beta   90.00
_cell.angle_gamma   90.00
#
_symmetry.space_group_name_H-M   'P 1'
#
loop_
_entity.id
_entity.type
_entity.pdbx_description
1 polymer ?
#
loop_
_entity_poly.entity_id
_entity_poly.type
_entity_poly.pdbx_seq_one_letter_code
_entity_poly.pdbx_strand_id
1 'polypeptide(L)'
;MTEHASIVDFLSASLQGLEASGRIVLTPVQQAVSDRIAARLDAELDEMVGELERIASCQQEEDDSAEPLPPFEAFCVGLRKIGDSLLPHLIGAFTEECQKEGVPTEPFSWLIRARADAFVAYLLQIAQVHGLAFDETLTAMGKSEQIALANLGANLRGIMQKEISSL
;
A
#
# COMPACT_ATOMS: atom_id res chain seq x y z
N MET A 1 -18.13 -5.30 -20.03
CA MET A 1 -16.84 -5.67 -19.42
C MET A 1 -16.40 -4.45 -18.64
N THR A 2 -16.64 -4.45 -17.34
CA THR A 2 -16.20 -3.37 -16.45
C THR A 2 -14.68 -3.48 -16.35
N GLU A 3 -13.96 -2.51 -16.93
CA GLU A 3 -12.55 -2.30 -16.62
C GLU A 3 -12.46 -2.11 -15.10
N HIS A 4 -11.96 -3.11 -14.40
CA HIS A 4 -11.55 -2.93 -13.02
C HIS A 4 -10.37 -1.97 -13.07
N ALA A 5 -10.55 -0.76 -12.54
CA ALA A 5 -9.46 0.18 -12.35
C ALA A 5 -8.34 -0.57 -11.63
N SER A 6 -7.19 -0.66 -12.27
CA SER A 6 -6.02 -1.32 -11.69
C SER A 6 -5.57 -0.52 -10.46
N ILE A 7 -4.81 -1.17 -9.58
CA ILE A 7 -4.21 -0.44 -8.46
C ILE A 7 -3.33 0.70 -8.98
N VAL A 8 -2.64 0.53 -10.11
CA VAL A 8 -1.92 1.62 -10.77
C VAL A 8 -2.81 2.80 -11.08
N ASP A 9 -4.04 2.59 -11.53
CA ASP A 9 -4.97 3.69 -11.82
C ASP A 9 -5.33 4.46 -10.54
N PHE A 10 -5.51 3.73 -9.43
CA PHE A 10 -5.77 4.32 -8.11
C PHE A 10 -4.53 5.06 -7.54
N LEU A 11 -3.35 4.47 -7.66
CA LEU A 11 -2.07 5.03 -7.24
C LEU A 11 -1.67 6.25 -8.10
N SER A 12 -1.94 6.21 -9.41
CA SER A 12 -1.67 7.29 -10.36
C SER A 12 -2.60 8.48 -10.13
N ALA A 13 -3.89 8.24 -9.88
CA ALA A 13 -4.82 9.29 -9.50
C ALA A 13 -4.41 9.99 -8.19
N SER A 14 -3.88 9.23 -7.23
CA SER A 14 -3.37 9.77 -5.97
C SER A 14 -2.16 10.69 -6.16
N LEU A 15 -1.29 10.39 -7.15
CA LEU A 15 -0.17 11.27 -7.52
C LEU A 15 -0.63 12.56 -8.19
N GLN A 16 -1.58 12.49 -9.12
CA GLN A 16 -2.12 13.70 -9.77
C GLN A 16 -2.70 14.66 -8.73
N GLY A 17 -3.32 14.14 -7.67
CA GLY A 17 -3.79 14.94 -6.53
C GLY A 17 -2.66 15.62 -5.73
N LEU A 18 -1.50 14.97 -5.61
CA LEU A 18 -0.32 15.48 -4.89
C LEU A 18 0.50 16.48 -5.73
N GLU A 19 0.68 16.23 -7.02
CA GLU A 19 1.30 17.19 -7.96
C GLU A 19 0.47 18.48 -8.05
N ALA A 20 -0.86 18.36 -8.06
CA ALA A 20 -1.78 19.49 -8.01
C ALA A 20 -1.72 20.27 -6.68
N SER A 21 -1.22 19.65 -5.59
CA SER A 21 -1.08 20.29 -4.27
C SER A 21 0.13 21.23 -4.17
N GLY A 22 0.94 21.35 -5.23
CA GLY A 22 1.89 22.44 -5.43
C GLY A 22 3.18 22.35 -4.62
N ARG A 23 3.79 21.16 -4.52
CA ARG A 23 5.05 20.99 -3.80
C ARG A 23 6.11 20.33 -4.68
N ILE A 24 7.17 21.12 -4.91
CA ILE A 24 8.46 20.81 -5.55
C ILE A 24 8.50 21.17 -7.06
N VAL A 25 9.13 22.31 -7.35
CA VAL A 25 9.53 22.68 -8.72
C VAL A 25 10.84 21.97 -9.01
N LEU A 26 10.78 20.87 -9.75
CA LEU A 26 11.95 20.14 -10.21
C LEU A 26 12.57 20.83 -11.44
N THR A 27 13.89 20.81 -11.55
CA THR A 27 14.54 21.10 -12.84
C THR A 27 14.18 20.01 -13.85
N PRO A 28 14.27 20.26 -15.17
CA PRO A 28 13.95 19.24 -16.18
C PRO A 28 14.74 17.93 -16.01
N VAL A 29 15.98 18.02 -15.53
CA VAL A 29 16.82 16.84 -15.23
C VAL A 29 16.28 16.08 -14.03
N GLN A 30 15.90 16.77 -12.96
CA GLN A 30 15.31 16.15 -11.77
C GLN A 30 13.92 15.58 -12.05
N GLN A 31 13.13 16.20 -12.93
CA GLN A 31 11.85 15.65 -13.39
C GLN A 31 12.07 14.33 -14.11
N ALA A 32 13.02 14.27 -15.05
CA ALA A 32 13.32 13.03 -15.77
C ALA A 32 13.78 11.90 -14.83
N VAL A 33 14.51 12.22 -13.75
CA VAL A 33 14.89 11.24 -12.71
C VAL A 33 13.66 10.83 -11.89
N SER A 34 12.84 11.80 -11.47
CA SER A 34 11.57 11.56 -10.75
C SER A 34 10.66 10.61 -11.51
N ASP A 35 10.48 10.84 -12.82
CA ASP A 35 9.63 10.03 -13.68
C ASP A 35 10.14 8.58 -13.79
N ARG A 36 11.46 8.38 -13.85
CA ARG A 36 12.06 7.03 -13.87
C ARG A 36 11.88 6.30 -12.55
N ILE A 37 12.14 6.98 -11.43
CA ILE A 37 11.92 6.42 -10.09
C ILE A 37 10.45 6.06 -9.91
N ALA A 38 9.52 6.95 -10.28
CA ALA A 38 8.09 6.71 -10.18
C ALA A 38 7.66 5.50 -11.01
N ALA A 39 8.10 5.40 -12.27
CA ALA A 39 7.78 4.27 -13.15
C ALA A 39 8.30 2.94 -12.59
N ARG A 40 9.49 2.94 -11.95
CA ARG A 40 10.02 1.73 -11.32
C ARG A 40 9.21 1.32 -10.10
N LEU A 41 8.83 2.28 -9.26
CA LEU A 41 7.99 2.00 -8.08
C LEU A 41 6.60 1.50 -8.47
N ASP A 42 6.04 2.00 -9.57
CA ASP A 42 4.76 1.54 -10.09
C ASP A 42 4.85 0.08 -10.57
N ALA A 43 5.91 -0.26 -11.30
CA ALA A 43 6.16 -1.64 -11.71
C ALA A 43 6.37 -2.59 -10.53
N GLU A 44 7.06 -2.14 -9.48
CA GLU A 44 7.26 -2.92 -8.25
C GLU A 44 5.94 -3.16 -7.53
N LEU A 45 5.10 -2.13 -7.40
CA LEU A 45 3.77 -2.25 -6.80
C LEU A 45 2.87 -3.20 -7.59
N ASP A 46 2.92 -3.16 -8.92
CA ASP A 46 2.19 -4.10 -9.78
C ASP A 46 2.61 -5.55 -9.56
N GLU A 47 3.92 -5.80 -9.48
CA GLU A 47 4.44 -7.14 -9.22
C GLU A 47 3.97 -7.63 -7.84
N MET A 48 4.16 -6.80 -6.81
CA MET A 48 3.74 -7.11 -5.44
C MET A 48 2.25 -7.43 -5.35
N VAL A 49 1.40 -6.64 -6.00
CA VAL A 49 -0.05 -6.87 -6.03
C VAL A 49 -0.38 -8.14 -6.79
N GLY A 50 0.19 -8.33 -7.99
CA GLY A 50 -0.08 -9.50 -8.82
C GLY A 50 0.30 -10.80 -8.10
N GLU A 51 1.40 -10.77 -7.34
CA GLU A 51 1.79 -11.88 -6.47
C GLU A 51 0.79 -12.12 -5.33
N LEU A 52 0.31 -11.07 -4.67
CA LEU A 52 -0.71 -11.17 -3.63
C LEU A 52 -2.02 -11.75 -4.16
N GLU A 53 -2.51 -11.27 -5.30
CA GLU A 53 -3.73 -11.77 -5.94
C GLU A 53 -3.57 -13.24 -6.33
N ARG A 54 -2.40 -13.62 -6.86
CA ARG A 54 -2.05 -15.01 -7.18
C ARG A 54 -2.04 -15.90 -5.92
N ILE A 55 -1.42 -15.45 -4.83
CA ILE A 55 -1.38 -16.21 -3.57
C ILE A 55 -2.77 -16.29 -2.95
N ALA A 56 -3.56 -15.21 -2.97
CA ALA A 56 -4.94 -15.22 -2.47
C ALA A 56 -5.85 -16.17 -3.26
N SER A 57 -5.56 -16.39 -4.55
CA SER A 57 -6.26 -17.38 -5.37
C SER A 57 -5.88 -18.84 -5.06
N CYS A 58 -4.72 -19.07 -4.43
CA CYS A 58 -4.28 -20.36 -3.93
C CYS A 58 -4.76 -20.51 -2.48
N GLN A 59 -5.79 -21.35 -2.28
CA GLN A 59 -6.40 -21.64 -0.98
C GLN A 59 -5.37 -21.75 0.16
N GLN A 60 -5.61 -21.03 1.26
CA GLN A 60 -4.79 -21.07 2.46
C GLN A 60 -4.81 -22.47 3.09
N GLU A 61 -3.63 -23.03 3.38
CA GLU A 61 -3.50 -24.14 4.32
C GLU A 61 -3.73 -23.59 5.75
N GLU A 62 -4.63 -24.23 6.49
CA GLU A 62 -4.98 -23.88 7.88
C GLU A 62 -3.77 -24.08 8.80
N ASP A 63 -3.22 -22.99 9.33
CA ASP A 63 -2.22 -23.04 10.39
C ASP A 63 -2.94 -23.05 11.75
N ASP A 64 -2.98 -24.23 12.36
CA ASP A 64 -3.90 -24.65 13.44
C ASP A 64 -3.43 -24.25 14.86
N SER A 65 -2.69 -23.14 15.00
CA SER A 65 -1.89 -22.88 16.23
C SER A 65 -2.09 -21.53 16.95
N ALA A 66 -3.18 -20.80 16.71
CA ALA A 66 -3.55 -19.63 17.52
C ALA A 66 -5.03 -19.67 17.95
N GLU A 67 -5.38 -19.03 19.08
CA GLU A 67 -6.78 -18.79 19.45
C GLU A 67 -7.53 -18.21 18.24
N PRO A 68 -8.72 -18.75 17.88
CA PRO A 68 -9.40 -18.34 16.67
C PRO A 68 -9.86 -16.89 16.82
N LEU A 69 -9.17 -15.99 16.12
CA LEU A 69 -9.63 -14.62 15.95
C LEU A 69 -10.96 -14.62 15.20
N PRO A 70 -11.84 -13.62 15.44
CA PRO A 70 -12.97 -13.37 14.57
C PRO A 70 -12.54 -13.29 13.10
N PRO A 71 -13.32 -13.80 12.13
CA PRO A 71 -12.89 -13.92 10.73
C PRO A 71 -12.37 -12.61 10.13
N PHE A 72 -13.04 -11.48 10.39
CA PHE A 72 -12.61 -10.18 9.90
C PHE A 72 -11.31 -9.68 10.57
N GLU A 73 -11.11 -10.01 11.85
CA GLU A 73 -9.89 -9.66 12.57
C GLU A 73 -8.70 -10.50 12.06
N ALA A 74 -8.90 -11.79 11.81
CA ALA A 74 -7.91 -12.64 11.15
C ALA A 74 -7.54 -12.11 9.75
N PHE A 75 -8.54 -11.66 8.99
CA PHE A 75 -8.33 -11.00 7.70
C PHE A 75 -7.47 -9.73 7.82
N CYS A 76 -7.79 -8.86 8.78
CA CYS A 76 -6.99 -7.66 9.06
C CYS A 76 -5.56 -8.01 9.47
N VAL A 77 -5.34 -9.07 10.25
CA VAL A 77 -4.00 -9.56 10.60
C VAL A 77 -3.24 -10.01 9.35
N GLY A 78 -3.91 -10.68 8.41
CA GLY A 78 -3.33 -11.04 7.11
C GLY A 78 -2.86 -9.80 6.33
N LEU A 79 -3.73 -8.80 6.18
CA LEU A 79 -3.39 -7.53 5.51
C LEU A 79 -2.26 -6.77 6.23
N ARG A 80 -2.20 -6.84 7.56
CA ARG A 80 -1.08 -6.27 8.32
C ARG A 80 0.23 -6.96 7.99
N LYS A 81 0.27 -8.31 7.99
CA LYS A 81 1.48 -9.08 7.64
C LYS A 81 1.98 -8.78 6.23
N ILE A 82 1.04 -8.57 5.29
CA ILE A 82 1.34 -8.10 3.94
C ILE A 82 2.03 -6.73 4.01
N GLY A 83 1.42 -5.75 4.68
CA GLY A 83 2.01 -4.42 4.87
C GLY A 83 3.38 -4.44 5.56
N ASP A 84 3.54 -5.25 6.61
CA ASP A 84 4.80 -5.44 7.35
C ASP A 84 5.95 -5.91 6.46
N SER A 85 5.65 -6.68 5.40
CA SER A 85 6.65 -7.25 4.50
C SER A 85 6.90 -6.36 3.29
N LEU A 86 5.83 -5.81 2.73
CA LEU A 86 5.82 -5.14 1.43
C LEU A 86 6.17 -3.65 1.51
N LEU A 87 5.84 -2.96 2.61
CA LEU A 87 6.24 -1.56 2.78
C LEU A 87 7.77 -1.38 2.87
N PRO A 88 8.51 -2.18 3.68
CA PRO A 88 9.97 -2.12 3.68
C PRO A 88 10.58 -2.46 2.32
N HIS A 89 10.01 -3.44 1.60
CA HIS A 89 10.46 -3.82 0.26
C HIS A 89 10.35 -2.68 -0.74
N LEU A 90 9.21 -1.99 -0.78
CA LEU A 90 8.99 -0.82 -1.65
C LEU A 90 9.99 0.31 -1.37
N ILE A 91 10.30 0.54 -0.10
CA ILE A 91 11.28 1.55 0.34
C ILE A 91 12.71 1.13 -0.02
N GLY A 92 13.02 -0.16 0.06
CA GLY A 92 14.26 -0.75 -0.45
C GLY A 92 14.42 -0.50 -1.96
N ALA A 93 13.39 -0.82 -2.75
CA ALA A 93 13.40 -0.60 -4.20
C ALA A 93 13.60 0.88 -4.56
N PHE A 94 12.96 1.80 -3.83
CA PHE A 94 13.20 3.25 -3.97
C PHE A 94 14.65 3.61 -3.72
N THR A 95 15.23 3.12 -2.62
CA THR A 95 16.61 3.43 -2.23
C THR A 95 17.61 2.91 -3.26
N GLU A 96 17.40 1.68 -3.75
CA GLU A 96 18.21 1.09 -4.81
C GLU A 96 18.13 1.89 -6.11
N GLU A 97 16.95 2.38 -6.48
CA GLU A 97 16.77 3.15 -7.71
C GLU A 97 17.42 4.54 -7.61
N CYS A 98 17.29 5.22 -6.47
CA CYS A 98 18.05 6.45 -6.20
C CYS A 98 19.56 6.23 -6.31
N GLN A 99 20.05 5.09 -5.79
CA GLN A 99 21.47 4.73 -5.88
C GLN A 99 21.92 4.49 -7.33
N LYS A 100 21.12 3.79 -8.15
CA LYS A 100 21.41 3.57 -9.58
C LYS A 100 21.45 4.87 -10.38
N GLU A 101 20.54 5.78 -10.09
CA GLU A 101 20.47 7.11 -10.71
C GLU A 101 21.55 8.09 -10.15
N GLY A 102 22.25 7.70 -9.09
CA GLY A 102 23.30 8.51 -8.48
C GLY A 102 22.76 9.77 -7.76
N VAL A 103 21.53 9.70 -7.25
CA VAL A 103 20.85 10.83 -6.59
C VAL A 103 20.59 10.55 -5.10
N PRO A 104 20.57 11.59 -4.24
CA PRO A 104 20.16 11.43 -2.85
C PRO A 104 18.66 11.10 -2.74
N THR A 105 18.27 10.38 -1.69
CA THR A 105 16.87 9.99 -1.41
C THR A 105 16.00 11.16 -0.96
N GLU A 106 16.56 12.08 -0.15
CA GLU A 106 15.81 13.17 0.50
C GLU A 106 14.94 14.01 -0.46
N PRO A 107 15.43 14.50 -1.62
CA PRO A 107 14.62 15.32 -2.53
C PRO A 107 13.47 14.57 -3.20
N PHE A 108 13.53 13.23 -3.21
CA PHE A 108 12.55 12.34 -3.83
C PHE A 108 11.71 11.58 -2.81
N SER A 109 11.93 11.81 -1.51
CA SER A 109 11.20 11.15 -0.41
C SER A 109 9.68 11.33 -0.48
N TRP A 110 9.21 12.39 -1.14
CA TRP A 110 7.80 12.64 -1.40
C TRP A 110 7.18 11.59 -2.34
N LEU A 111 7.93 11.05 -3.31
CA LEU A 111 7.47 10.01 -4.24
C LEU A 111 7.16 8.72 -3.47
N ILE A 112 8.14 8.24 -2.70
CA ILE A 112 7.98 7.01 -1.93
C ILE A 112 6.91 7.18 -0.84
N ARG A 113 6.78 8.36 -0.24
CA ARG A 113 5.67 8.65 0.68
C ARG A 113 4.31 8.56 0.00
N ALA A 114 4.15 9.19 -1.17
CA ALA A 114 2.89 9.13 -1.92
C ALA A 114 2.51 7.70 -2.30
N ARG A 115 3.51 6.90 -2.73
CA ARG A 115 3.31 5.51 -3.13
C ARG A 115 3.00 4.58 -1.95
N ALA A 116 3.71 4.74 -0.85
CA ALA A 116 3.43 4.00 0.38
C ALA A 116 2.06 4.36 0.96
N ASP A 117 1.69 5.64 1.00
CA ASP A 117 0.36 6.10 1.45
C ASP A 117 -0.75 5.47 0.60
N ALA A 118 -0.58 5.45 -0.72
CA ALA A 118 -1.57 4.92 -1.62
C ALA A 118 -1.67 3.38 -1.56
N PHE A 119 -0.55 2.67 -1.32
CA PHE A 119 -0.56 1.23 -1.01
C PHE A 119 -1.29 0.93 0.32
N VAL A 120 -1.05 1.73 1.37
CA VAL A 120 -1.79 1.59 2.64
C VAL A 120 -3.29 1.84 2.43
N ALA A 121 -3.65 2.87 1.66
CA ALA A 121 -5.05 3.16 1.34
C ALA A 121 -5.72 1.98 0.60
N TYR A 122 -5.00 1.34 -0.33
CA TYR A 122 -5.48 0.15 -1.02
C TYR A 122 -5.78 -1.00 -0.05
N LEU A 123 -4.86 -1.34 0.85
CA LEU A 123 -5.08 -2.40 1.85
C LEU A 123 -6.28 -2.08 2.76
N LEU A 124 -6.46 -0.82 3.15
CA LEU A 124 -7.61 -0.40 3.95
C LEU A 124 -8.92 -0.47 3.18
N GLN A 125 -8.91 -0.16 1.88
CA GLN A 125 -10.09 -0.28 1.02
C GLN A 125 -10.49 -1.76 0.85
N ILE A 126 -9.53 -2.66 0.65
CA ILE A 126 -9.80 -4.11 0.66
C ILE A 126 -10.48 -4.50 1.97
N ALA A 127 -9.91 -4.09 3.10
CA ALA A 127 -10.46 -4.35 4.43
C ALA A 127 -11.88 -3.80 4.58
N GLN A 128 -12.15 -2.58 4.11
CA GLN A 128 -13.47 -1.98 4.21
C GLN A 128 -14.50 -2.71 3.36
N VAL A 129 -14.17 -3.09 2.12
CA VAL A 129 -15.07 -3.86 1.24
C VAL A 129 -15.41 -5.22 1.85
N HIS A 130 -14.41 -5.93 2.38
CA HIS A 130 -14.63 -7.22 3.02
C HIS A 130 -15.38 -7.07 4.35
N GLY A 131 -15.10 -6.03 5.13
CA GLY A 131 -15.78 -5.75 6.39
C GLY A 131 -17.28 -5.52 6.21
N LEU A 132 -17.70 -4.92 5.09
CA LEU A 132 -19.12 -4.80 4.74
C LEU A 132 -19.76 -6.15 4.43
N ALA A 133 -19.02 -7.08 3.83
CA ALA A 133 -19.51 -8.42 3.50
C ALA A 133 -19.70 -9.32 4.73
N PHE A 134 -19.09 -8.97 5.87
CA PHE A 134 -19.29 -9.66 7.15
C PHE A 134 -20.47 -9.12 7.97
N ASP A 135 -21.13 -8.05 7.51
CA ASP A 135 -22.38 -7.56 8.10
C ASP A 135 -23.59 -8.18 7.39
N GLU A 136 -24.53 -8.72 8.17
CA GLU A 136 -25.78 -9.32 7.65
C GLU A 136 -26.64 -8.32 6.88
N THR A 137 -26.49 -7.01 7.15
CA THR A 137 -27.27 -5.97 6.49
C THR A 137 -26.60 -5.36 5.26
N LEU A 138 -25.29 -5.61 5.04
CA LEU A 138 -24.47 -5.01 3.97
C LEU A 138 -24.50 -3.47 3.92
N THR A 139 -25.02 -2.80 4.97
CA THR A 139 -25.20 -1.33 4.98
C THR A 139 -24.14 -0.62 5.82
N ALA A 140 -23.61 -1.27 6.85
CA ALA A 140 -22.56 -0.68 7.69
C ALA A 140 -21.73 -1.78 8.37
N MET A 141 -20.42 -1.56 8.49
CA MET A 141 -19.58 -2.44 9.30
C MET A 141 -20.02 -2.42 10.77
N GLY A 142 -20.03 -3.58 11.41
CA GLY A 142 -20.25 -3.69 12.85
C GLY A 142 -19.13 -3.03 13.66
N LYS A 143 -19.40 -2.82 14.95
CA LYS A 143 -18.50 -2.05 15.83
C LYS A 143 -17.15 -2.75 16.03
N SER A 144 -17.14 -4.08 16.12
CA SER A 144 -15.92 -4.90 16.20
C SER A 144 -15.08 -4.72 14.94
N GLU A 145 -15.70 -4.75 13.77
CA GLU A 145 -15.03 -4.63 12.48
C GLU A 145 -14.48 -3.22 12.29
N GLN A 146 -15.21 -2.18 12.72
CA GLN A 146 -14.70 -0.81 12.71
C GLN A 146 -13.45 -0.65 13.58
N ILE A 147 -13.41 -1.29 14.76
CA ILE A 147 -12.23 -1.28 15.64
C ILE A 147 -11.05 -2.02 14.98
N ALA A 148 -11.30 -3.20 14.40
CA ALA A 148 -10.27 -3.95 13.70
C ALA A 148 -9.68 -3.18 12.50
N LEU A 149 -10.53 -2.51 11.71
CA LEU A 149 -10.12 -1.65 10.60
C LEU A 149 -9.30 -0.44 11.08
N ALA A 150 -9.72 0.20 12.16
CA ALA A 150 -8.97 1.32 12.75
C ALA A 150 -7.58 0.88 13.24
N ASN A 151 -7.50 -0.28 13.89
CA ASN A 151 -6.24 -0.87 14.33
C ASN A 151 -5.33 -1.24 13.15
N LEU A 152 -5.88 -1.82 12.08
CA LEU A 152 -5.13 -2.07 10.85
C LEU A 152 -4.55 -0.77 10.29
N GLY A 153 -5.35 0.28 10.17
CA GLY A 153 -4.91 1.58 9.68
C GLY A 153 -3.82 2.23 10.53
N ALA A 154 -3.92 2.13 11.86
CA ALA A 154 -2.88 2.61 12.76
C ALA A 154 -1.56 1.84 12.59
N ASN A 155 -1.61 0.51 12.50
CA ASN A 155 -0.43 -0.32 12.33
C ASN A 155 0.27 -0.05 11.00
N LEU A 156 -0.46 -0.07 9.88
CA LEU A 156 0.09 0.15 8.54
C LEU A 156 0.77 1.52 8.42
N ARG A 157 0.14 2.58 8.95
CA ARG A 157 0.75 3.92 8.98
C ARG A 157 1.97 3.97 9.91
N GLY A 158 1.95 3.26 11.03
CA GLY A 158 3.08 3.16 11.94
C GLY A 158 4.30 2.51 11.28
N ILE A 159 4.10 1.41 10.56
CA ILE A 159 5.14 0.72 9.78
C ILE A 159 5.68 1.67 8.71
N MET A 160 4.81 2.22 7.87
CA MET A 160 5.18 3.17 6.82
C MET A 160 5.98 4.34 7.36
N GLN A 161 5.54 4.97 8.46
CA GLN A 161 6.23 6.11 9.05
C GLN A 161 7.60 5.73 9.60
N LYS A 162 7.71 4.56 10.25
CA LYS A 162 8.98 4.04 10.76
C LYS A 162 9.99 3.83 9.63
N GLU A 163 9.57 3.18 8.55
CA GLU A 163 10.46 2.87 7.44
C GLU A 163 10.84 4.13 6.64
N ILE A 164 9.89 5.04 6.34
CA ILE A 164 10.20 6.31 5.67
C ILE A 164 11.13 7.20 6.50
N SER A 165 11.01 7.18 7.83
CA SER A 165 11.88 7.98 8.71
C SER A 165 13.31 7.44 8.80
N SER A 166 13.58 6.27 8.22
CA SER A 166 14.90 5.63 8.19
C SER A 166 15.68 5.89 6.90
N LEU A 167 15.06 6.55 5.91
CA LEU A 167 15.68 7.05 4.66
C LEU A 167 16.61 8.22 4.92
#